data_AF-A0A7Z8VJ30-F1
#
_entry.id   AF-A0A7Z8VJ30-F1
#
_cell.length_a   1.000
_cell.length_b   1.000
_cell.length_c   1.000
_cell.angle_alpha   90.00
_cell.angle_beta   90.00
_cell.angle_gamma   90.00
#
_symmetry.space_group_name_H-M   'P 1'
#
loop_
_entity.id
_entity.type
_entity.pdbx_description
1 polymer ?
#
loop_
_entity_poly.entity_id
_entity_poly.type
_entity_poly.pdbx_seq_one_letter_code
_entity_poly.pdbx_strand_id
1 'polypeptide(L)' 'MKFDTVKLGSLLELLTDYHANGAYKKLKENVDLLDEPDYAVMIRTTNFEQNDFDSSLKYITEHAYNF' A
#
# COMPACT_ATOMS: atom_id res chain seq x y z
N MET A 1 -16.52 16.12 14.74
CA MET A 1 -15.69 16.32 13.54
C MET A 1 -16.53 15.93 12.34
N LYS A 2 -16.69 16.80 11.34
CA LYS A 2 -17.38 16.47 10.08
C LYS A 2 -16.30 16.12 9.06
N PHE A 3 -16.41 14.96 8.42
CA PHE A 3 -15.57 14.56 7.30
C PHE A 3 -16.33 14.77 6.01
N ASP A 4 -15.64 15.22 4.96
CA ASP A 4 -16.21 15.41 3.64
C ASP A 4 -16.12 14.12 2.83
N THR A 5 -17.18 13.79 2.10
CA THR A 5 -17.18 12.67 1.16
C THR A 5 -16.55 13.11 -0.15
N VAL A 6 -15.41 12.52 -0.52
CA VAL A 6 -14.68 12.82 -1.75
C VAL A 6 -14.43 11.55 -2.57
N LYS A 7 -14.14 11.70 -3.86
CA LYS A 7 -13.68 10.57 -4.68
C LYS A 7 -12.27 10.18 -4.26
N LEU A 8 -12.01 8.87 -4.10
CA LEU A 8 -10.70 8.34 -3.70
C LEU A 8 -9.54 8.87 -4.56
N GLY A 9 -9.71 8.92 -5.88
CA GLY A 9 -8.71 9.48 -6.80
C GLY A 9 -8.47 10.99 -6.70
N SER A 10 -9.16 11.69 -5.79
CA SER A 10 -8.83 13.08 -5.44
C SER A 10 -7.85 13.16 -4.27
N LEU A 11 -7.67 12.05 -3.54
CA LEU A 11 -6.75 11.92 -2.41
C LEU A 11 -5.49 11.15 -2.79
N LEU A 12 -5.56 10.33 -3.84
CA LEU A 12 -4.47 9.47 -4.30
C LEU A 12 -4.11 9.84 -5.74
N GLU A 13 -2.81 10.03 -5.99
CA GLU A 13 -2.27 10.24 -7.34
C GLU A 13 -2.06 8.90 -8.08
N LEU A 14 -1.64 7.86 -7.36
CA LEU A 14 -1.42 6.52 -7.91
C LEU A 14 -2.10 5.45 -7.07
N LEU A 15 -2.79 4.53 -7.73
CA LEU A 15 -3.25 3.25 -7.18
C LEU A 15 -2.81 2.15 -8.15
N THR A 16 -1.93 1.26 -7.69
CA THR A 16 -1.36 0.19 -8.52
C THR A 16 -1.44 -1.16 -7.82
N ASP A 17 -1.66 -2.22 -8.59
CA ASP A 17 -1.70 -3.59 -8.08
C ASP A 17 -0.27 -4.12 -7.89
N TYR A 18 0.00 -4.64 -6.69
CA TYR A 18 1.28 -5.28 -6.36
C TYR A 18 1.46 -6.68 -7.00
N HIS A 19 0.38 -7.27 -7.56
CA HIS A 19 0.38 -8.65 -8.07
C HIS A 19 0.35 -8.71 -9.61
N ALA A 20 1.51 -8.55 -10.25
CA ALA A 20 1.68 -8.91 -11.65
C ALA A 20 2.02 -10.41 -11.79
N ASN A 21 1.20 -11.14 -12.55
CA ASN A 21 1.32 -12.58 -12.86
C ASN A 21 2.76 -13.02 -13.20
N GLY A 22 3.49 -13.58 -12.23
CA GLY A 22 4.78 -14.24 -12.43
C GLY A 22 6.02 -13.50 -11.90
N ALA A 23 5.91 -12.26 -11.40
CA ALA A 23 7.06 -11.48 -10.91
C ALA A 23 7.42 -11.70 -9.43
N TYR A 24 6.71 -12.61 -8.73
CA TYR A 24 6.76 -12.75 -7.28
C TYR A 24 8.17 -12.95 -6.71
N LYS A 25 9.03 -13.74 -7.38
CA LYS A 25 10.39 -13.98 -6.90
C LYS A 25 11.24 -12.71 -6.94
N LYS A 26 11.14 -11.92 -8.00
CA LYS A 26 11.89 -10.66 -8.13
C LYS A 26 11.36 -9.59 -7.19
N LEU A 27 10.04 -9.48 -7.06
CA LEU A 27 9.41 -8.56 -6.11
C LEU A 27 9.83 -8.87 -4.68
N LYS A 28 9.75 -10.15 -4.26
CA LYS A 28 10.15 -10.56 -2.92
C LYS A 28 11.64 -10.33 -2.62
N GLU A 29 12.50 -10.35 -3.63
CA GLU A 29 13.93 -10.06 -3.48
C GLU A 29 14.23 -8.55 -3.37
N ASN A 30 13.31 -7.67 -3.79
CA ASN A 30 13.54 -6.21 -3.88
C ASN A 30 12.54 -5.36 -3.06
N VAL A 31 11.54 -5.99 -2.44
CA VAL A 31 10.49 -5.32 -1.68
C VAL A 31 10.45 -5.85 -0.26
N ASP A 32 10.91 -5.00 0.67
CA ASP A 32 10.74 -5.22 2.10
C ASP A 32 9.44 -4.55 2.59
N LEU A 33 8.64 -5.30 3.35
CA LEU A 33 7.45 -4.77 4.00
C LEU A 33 7.81 -4.30 5.40
N LEU A 34 7.60 -3.01 5.65
CA LEU A 34 7.92 -2.35 6.90
C LEU A 34 6.67 -2.24 7.78
N ASP A 35 6.88 -2.33 9.09
CA ASP A 35 5.87 -2.02 10.11
C ASP A 35 5.87 -0.53 10.48
N GLU A 36 6.97 0.17 10.21
CA GLU A 36 7.13 1.60 10.46
C GLU A 36 6.89 2.42 9.18
N PRO A 37 6.37 3.67 9.28
CA PRO A 37 6.12 4.53 8.12
C PRO A 37 7.37 4.80 7.26
N ASP A 38 7.19 4.69 5.95
CA ASP A 38 8.18 5.05 4.92
C ASP A 38 7.44 5.59 3.66
N TYR A 39 8.11 5.62 2.51
CA TYR A 39 7.68 6.27 1.27
C TYR A 39 6.22 6.06 0.87
N ALA A 40 5.72 4.81 0.89
CA ALA A 40 4.34 4.52 0.53
C ALA A 40 3.69 3.49 1.46
N VAL A 41 2.38 3.66 1.68
CA VAL A 41 1.54 2.70 2.42
C VAL A 41 0.98 1.64 1.47
N MET A 42 1.05 0.38 1.89
CA MET A 42 0.46 -0.75 1.20
C MET A 42 -0.87 -1.12 1.86
N ILE A 43 -1.98 -0.82 1.16
CA ILE A 43 -3.31 -1.27 1.57
C ILE A 43 -3.54 -2.69 1.08
N ARG A 44 -3.75 -3.63 2.00
CA ARG A 44 -3.92 -5.07 1.71
C ARG A 44 -5.39 -5.47 1.82
N THR A 45 -5.78 -6.59 1.21
CA THR A 45 -7.13 -7.16 1.36
C THR A 45 -7.52 -7.34 2.83
N THR A 46 -6.57 -7.74 3.67
CA THR A 46 -6.78 -7.89 5.13
C THR A 46 -7.16 -6.58 5.82
N ASN A 47 -6.69 -5.43 5.34
CA ASN A 47 -7.08 -4.12 5.86
C ASN A 47 -8.56 -3.86 5.58
N PHE A 48 -9.04 -4.20 4.38
CA PHE A 48 -10.45 -4.11 4.03
C PHE A 48 -11.32 -5.11 4.80
N GLU A 49 -10.87 -6.35 4.97
CA GLU A 49 -11.59 -7.39 5.72
C GLU A 49 -11.78 -7.02 7.19
N GLN A 50 -10.76 -6.40 7.80
CA GLN A 50 -10.80 -5.97 9.20
C GLN A 50 -11.38 -4.58 9.38
N ASN A 51 -11.60 -3.85 8.28
CA ASN A 51 -11.92 -2.43 8.27
C ASN A 51 -10.92 -1.60 9.14
N ASP A 52 -9.63 -1.93 9.02
CA ASP A 52 -8.51 -1.30 9.74
C ASP A 52 -7.52 -0.68 8.75
N PHE A 53 -7.43 0.65 8.78
CA PHE A 53 -6.54 1.46 7.97
C PHE A 53 -5.60 2.32 8.82
N ASP A 54 -5.46 2.01 10.12
CA ASP A 54 -4.72 2.85 11.07
C ASP A 54 -3.64 2.05 11.83
N SER A 55 -3.89 0.81 12.22
CA SER A 55 -3.02 0.06 13.15
C SER A 55 -2.19 -1.07 12.52
N SER A 56 -2.69 -1.71 11.46
CA SER A 56 -2.02 -2.84 10.78
C SER A 56 -1.57 -2.46 9.37
N LEU A 57 -1.03 -1.25 9.24
CA LEU A 57 -0.48 -0.75 7.99
C LEU A 57 0.89 -1.38 7.72
N LYS A 58 1.15 -1.60 6.43
CA LYS A 58 2.48 -1.97 5.94
C LYS A 58 2.97 -0.85 5.06
N TYR A 59 4.27 -0.60 5.10
CA TYR A 59 4.92 0.43 4.30
C TYR A 59 6.01 -0.18 3.42
N ILE A 60 6.37 0.53 2.37
CA ILE A 60 7.44 0.17 1.45
C ILE A 60 8.36 1.37 1.21
N THR A 61 9.62 1.07 0.90
CA THR A 61 10.62 2.07 0.52
C THR A 61 10.33 2.65 -0.87
N GLU A 62 10.93 3.80 -1.19
CA GLU A 62 10.86 4.37 -2.55
C GLU A 62 11.44 3.43 -3.61
N HIS A 63 12.50 2.67 -3.27
CA HIS A 63 13.08 1.68 -4.16
C HIS A 63 12.06 0.59 -4.52
N ALA A 64 11.37 0.06 -3.51
CA ALA A 64 10.34 -0.94 -3.68
C ALA A 64 9.13 -0.43 -4.47
N TYR A 65 8.76 0.84 -4.31
CA TYR A 65 7.66 1.47 -5.06
C TYR A 65 7.97 1.62 -6.56
N ASN A 66 9.24 1.90 -6.90
CA ASN A 66 9.67 2.16 -8.28
C ASN A 66 10.15 0.91 -9.04
N PHE A 67 10.07 -0.29 -8.44
CA PHE A 67 10.53 -1.56 -9.00
C PHE A 67 9.44 -2.29 -9.81
#